data_AF-A0A2A9FAC6-F1
#
_entry.id   AF-A0A2A9FAC6-F1
#
_cell.length_a   1.000
_cell.length_b   1.000
_cell.length_c   1.000
_cell.angle_alpha   90.00
_cell.angle_beta   90.00
_cell.angle_gamma   90.00
#
_symmetry.space_group_name_H-M   'P 1'
#
loop_
_entity.id
_entity.type
_entity.pdbx_description
1 polymer ?
#
loop_
_entity_poly.entity_id
_entity_poly.type
_entity_poly.pdbx_seq_one_letter_code
_entity_poly.pdbx_strand_id
1 'polypeptide(L)'
;MRARYLTAIICSTIVGVSISGCSSGSSGQATPAPSSSPAGDPFLAPRVASPIIDTKSYESDPCSAVSASDVEKLGGPLKKTGVNDTENGKLCVWTFTDLHGSASAGIPPTQNSGINGLYLDHQKGYLTSFQPHAPIDGYPVVFYARGGEATGNCNLAVGIRDDLAYVVIILLRSGPAESNPCGIAEKIATTAIEHMKGK
;
A
#
# COMPACT_ATOMS: atom_id res chain seq x y z
N MET A 1 -29.13 49.69 17.31
CA MET A 1 -29.16 49.96 18.76
C MET A 1 -27.77 49.67 19.32
N ARG A 2 -27.15 50.66 19.96
CA ARG A 2 -25.82 50.56 20.59
C ARG A 2 -26.01 50.08 22.02
N ALA A 3 -25.20 49.13 22.49
CA ALA A 3 -24.98 48.93 23.92
C ALA A 3 -23.51 48.56 24.16
N ARG A 4 -22.81 49.50 24.80
CA ARG A 4 -21.45 49.41 25.38
C ARG A 4 -21.63 49.05 26.85
N TYR A 5 -20.77 48.20 27.45
CA TYR A 5 -20.38 48.26 28.88
C TYR A 5 -19.08 47.42 29.03
N LEU A 6 -17.89 48.03 29.22
CA LEU A 6 -17.23 48.40 30.50
C LEU A 6 -16.76 47.18 31.31
N THR A 7 -15.50 46.74 31.17
CA THR A 7 -14.31 47.04 32.01
C THR A 7 -14.49 46.74 33.51
N ALA A 8 -13.71 45.78 34.04
CA ALA A 8 -13.38 45.69 35.46
C ALA A 8 -11.95 45.16 35.63
N ILE A 9 -11.07 46.06 36.07
CA ILE A 9 -9.70 45.85 36.54
C ILE A 9 -9.79 45.39 38.00
N ILE A 10 -9.04 44.35 38.39
CA ILE A 10 -8.79 44.03 39.79
C ILE A 10 -7.28 43.98 40.03
N CYS A 11 -6.87 44.69 41.06
CA CYS A 11 -5.52 45.07 41.44
C CYS A 11 -5.18 44.47 42.81
N SER A 12 -3.88 44.18 43.04
CA SER A 12 -3.20 43.98 44.34
C SER A 12 -3.48 42.66 45.08
N THR A 13 -2.52 41.98 45.72
CA THR A 13 -1.44 42.45 46.60
C THR A 13 -0.22 41.50 46.66
N ILE A 14 0.95 42.09 46.92
CA ILE A 14 2.27 41.46 47.16
C ILE A 14 2.45 41.24 48.68
N VAL A 15 2.94 40.06 49.10
CA VAL A 15 3.69 39.88 50.36
C VAL A 15 4.83 38.89 50.10
N GLY A 16 6.06 39.32 50.37
CA GLY A 16 7.29 38.53 50.23
C GLY A 16 7.70 37.84 51.53
N VAL A 17 8.36 36.69 51.38
CA VAL A 17 9.27 36.12 52.39
C VAL A 17 10.45 35.52 51.63
N SER A 18 11.62 36.10 51.83
CA SER A 18 12.92 35.63 51.37
C SER A 18 13.49 34.63 52.40
N ILE A 19 13.75 33.40 51.95
CA ILE A 19 14.62 32.46 52.68
C ILE A 19 15.81 32.15 51.76
N SER A 20 16.97 32.66 52.17
CA SER A 20 18.28 32.37 51.62
C SER A 20 18.65 30.92 51.97
N GLY A 21 18.67 30.04 50.97
CA GLY A 21 19.16 28.67 51.10
C GLY A 21 20.24 28.39 50.06
N CYS A 22 21.46 28.86 50.31
CA CYS A 22 22.63 28.35 49.59
C CYS A 22 22.93 26.94 50.11
N SER A 23 22.67 25.93 49.29
CA SER A 23 23.34 24.64 49.44
C SER A 23 24.23 24.42 48.22
N SER A 24 25.52 24.26 48.51
CA SER A 24 26.59 24.06 47.56
C SER A 24 26.60 22.61 47.08
N GLY A 25 26.74 22.44 45.75
CA GLY A 25 27.36 21.25 45.15
C GLY A 25 26.41 20.24 44.52
N SER A 26 26.18 20.36 43.21
CA SER A 26 26.56 19.33 42.24
C SER A 26 26.30 19.86 40.83
N SER A 27 27.29 19.78 39.94
CA SER A 27 27.16 20.10 38.53
C SER A 27 26.22 19.07 37.88
N GLY A 28 24.91 19.36 37.91
CA GLY A 28 23.91 18.62 37.15
C GLY A 28 24.06 18.95 35.67
N GLN A 29 24.85 18.15 34.96
CA GLN A 29 24.82 18.09 33.51
C GLN A 29 23.36 17.80 33.09
N ALA A 30 22.76 18.70 32.30
CA ALA A 30 21.43 18.49 31.78
C ALA A 30 21.44 17.19 30.94
N THR A 31 20.86 16.13 31.49
CA THR A 31 20.56 14.92 30.73
C THR A 31 19.69 15.34 29.55
N PRO A 32 20.10 15.11 28.29
CA PRO A 32 19.22 15.37 27.17
C PRO A 32 17.96 14.53 27.37
N ALA A 33 16.79 15.16 27.28
CA ALA A 33 15.54 14.43 27.19
C ALA A 33 15.68 13.39 26.06
N PRO A 34 15.17 12.15 26.24
CA PRO A 34 15.19 11.18 25.16
C PRO A 34 14.48 11.83 23.98
N SER A 35 15.22 12.11 22.91
CA SER A 35 14.65 12.53 21.65
C SER A 35 13.77 11.36 21.21
N SER A 36 12.46 11.53 21.33
CA SER A 36 11.48 10.68 20.68
C SER A 36 11.79 10.76 19.18
N SER A 37 12.52 9.76 18.68
CA SER A 37 12.60 9.51 17.25
C SER A 37 11.16 9.41 16.74
N PRO A 38 10.85 9.89 15.53
CA PRO A 38 9.55 9.62 14.93
C PRO A 38 9.38 8.10 14.95
N ALA A 39 8.38 7.61 15.68
CA ALA A 39 8.02 6.20 15.60
C ALA A 39 7.66 5.95 14.13
N GLY A 40 8.42 5.08 13.46
CA GLY A 40 8.07 4.65 12.10
C GLY A 40 6.65 4.09 12.08
N ASP A 41 6.00 4.15 10.92
CA ASP A 41 4.65 3.58 10.78
C ASP A 41 4.62 2.12 11.29
N PRO A 42 3.56 1.71 12.01
CA PRO A 42 3.47 0.36 12.54
C PRO A 42 3.43 -0.69 11.42
N PHE A 43 3.97 -1.87 11.68
CA PHE A 43 3.87 -3.01 10.78
C PHE A 43 2.67 -3.86 11.17
N LEU A 44 1.62 -3.85 10.35
CA LEU A 44 0.32 -4.47 10.57
C LEU A 44 0.06 -5.68 9.67
N ALA A 45 0.73 -5.77 8.52
CA ALA A 45 0.57 -6.90 7.59
C ALA A 45 1.22 -8.19 8.13
N PRO A 46 0.77 -9.37 7.67
CA PRO A 46 1.55 -10.60 7.79
C PRO A 46 2.92 -10.41 7.12
N ARG A 47 3.99 -10.85 7.79
CA ARG A 47 5.34 -10.79 7.23
C ARG A 47 5.54 -11.79 6.10
N VAL A 48 6.39 -11.43 5.15
CA VAL A 48 6.79 -12.32 4.06
C VAL A 48 7.91 -13.24 4.56
N ALA A 49 7.59 -14.51 4.78
CA ALA A 49 8.53 -15.48 5.36
C ALA A 49 9.70 -15.83 4.42
N SER A 50 9.45 -15.87 3.12
CA SER A 50 10.43 -16.21 2.09
C SER A 50 10.45 -15.12 1.02
N PRO A 51 11.20 -14.01 1.20
CA PRO A 51 11.18 -12.91 0.25
C PRO A 51 11.71 -13.25 -1.15
N ILE A 52 11.10 -12.69 -2.18
CA ILE A 52 11.67 -12.67 -3.54
C ILE A 52 12.70 -11.54 -3.61
N ILE A 53 13.97 -11.90 -3.81
CA ILE A 53 15.08 -10.96 -3.77
C ILE A 53 15.32 -10.31 -5.13
N ASP A 54 15.30 -11.10 -6.20
CA ASP A 54 15.67 -10.66 -7.55
C ASP A 54 14.49 -10.08 -8.33
N THR A 55 14.03 -8.89 -7.91
CA THR A 55 12.84 -8.22 -8.48
C THR A 55 13.17 -7.20 -9.58
N LYS A 56 14.43 -6.78 -9.72
CA LYS A 56 14.81 -5.61 -10.54
C LYS A 56 14.51 -5.74 -12.02
N SER A 57 14.63 -6.93 -12.58
CA SER A 57 14.24 -7.21 -13.97
C SER A 57 12.74 -6.98 -14.17
N TYR A 58 11.91 -7.40 -13.21
CA TYR A 58 10.45 -7.30 -13.27
C TYR A 58 9.93 -5.88 -12.95
N GLU A 59 10.66 -5.10 -12.15
CA GLU A 59 10.41 -3.67 -11.97
C GLU A 59 10.65 -2.88 -13.28
N SER A 60 11.65 -3.29 -14.07
CA SER A 60 12.04 -2.62 -15.31
C SER A 60 11.22 -3.08 -16.53
N ASP A 61 10.92 -4.37 -16.57
CA ASP A 61 10.11 -5.04 -17.58
C ASP A 61 9.05 -5.94 -16.90
N PRO A 62 7.91 -5.38 -16.48
CA PRO A 62 6.86 -6.14 -15.79
C PRO A 62 6.20 -7.21 -16.66
N CYS A 63 6.28 -7.08 -18.00
CA CYS A 63 5.72 -8.08 -18.90
C CYS A 63 6.54 -9.39 -18.92
N SER A 64 7.77 -9.36 -18.41
CA SER A 64 8.58 -10.57 -18.26
C SER A 64 8.09 -11.50 -17.14
N ALA A 65 7.26 -11.02 -16.21
CA ALA A 65 6.75 -11.83 -15.10
C ALA A 65 5.73 -12.88 -15.55
N VAL A 66 4.87 -12.55 -16.51
CA VAL A 66 3.81 -13.45 -17.03
C VAL A 66 3.75 -13.34 -18.54
N SER A 67 3.81 -14.48 -19.24
CA SER A 67 3.75 -14.49 -20.70
C SER A 67 2.36 -14.09 -21.20
N ALA A 68 2.30 -13.43 -22.36
CA ALA A 68 1.01 -13.11 -23.01
C ALA A 68 0.17 -14.38 -23.25
N SER A 69 0.81 -15.50 -23.62
CA SER A 69 0.14 -16.77 -23.84
C SER A 69 -0.49 -17.36 -22.58
N ASP A 70 0.09 -17.11 -21.40
CA ASP A 70 -0.53 -17.57 -20.16
C ASP A 70 -1.74 -16.71 -19.80
N VAL A 71 -1.68 -15.40 -20.03
CA VAL A 71 -2.85 -14.52 -19.86
C VAL A 71 -3.97 -14.87 -20.85
N GLU A 72 -3.63 -15.24 -22.08
CA GLU A 72 -4.62 -15.68 -23.07
C GLU A 72 -5.39 -16.93 -22.63
N LYS A 73 -4.72 -17.90 -21.97
CA LYS A 73 -5.37 -19.09 -21.41
C LYS A 73 -6.34 -18.76 -20.28
N LEU A 74 -6.17 -17.62 -19.62
CA LEU A 74 -6.96 -17.21 -18.46
C LEU A 74 -8.17 -16.34 -18.82
N GLY A 75 -7.97 -15.37 -19.71
CA GLY A 75 -8.98 -14.36 -20.05
C GLY A 75 -9.42 -14.36 -21.51
N GLY A 76 -8.81 -15.17 -22.38
CA GLY A 76 -9.10 -15.21 -23.81
C GLY A 76 -8.15 -14.34 -24.65
N PRO A 77 -8.45 -14.20 -25.97
CA PRO A 77 -7.49 -13.64 -26.92
C PRO A 77 -7.14 -12.18 -26.60
N LEU A 78 -5.86 -11.85 -26.77
CA LEU A 78 -5.35 -10.51 -26.55
C LEU A 78 -5.33 -9.71 -27.85
N LYS A 79 -5.77 -8.45 -27.75
CA LYS A 79 -5.62 -7.46 -28.80
C LYS A 79 -4.22 -6.83 -28.79
N LYS A 80 -3.70 -6.58 -27.58
CA LYS A 80 -2.41 -5.92 -27.38
C LYS A 80 -1.84 -6.30 -26.01
N THR A 81 -0.51 -6.44 -25.97
CA THR A 81 0.28 -6.49 -24.74
C THR A 81 1.34 -5.40 -24.78
N GLY A 82 1.65 -4.79 -23.65
CA GLY A 82 2.79 -3.87 -23.55
C GLY A 82 2.96 -3.27 -22.17
N VAL A 83 4.10 -2.62 -21.96
CA VAL A 83 4.37 -1.88 -20.72
C VAL A 83 3.68 -0.52 -20.79
N ASN A 84 2.92 -0.19 -19.76
CA ASN A 84 2.44 1.15 -19.48
C ASN A 84 3.35 1.78 -18.43
N ASP A 85 3.99 2.88 -18.78
CA ASP A 85 4.91 3.62 -17.92
C ASP A 85 4.21 4.88 -17.41
N THR A 86 4.07 4.97 -16.09
CA THR A 86 3.39 6.08 -15.42
C THR A 86 4.26 6.60 -14.29
N GLU A 87 3.92 7.76 -13.73
CA GLU A 87 4.58 8.28 -12.52
C GLU A 87 4.52 7.30 -11.34
N ASN A 88 3.51 6.43 -11.31
CA ASN A 88 3.32 5.42 -10.27
C ASN A 88 4.12 4.12 -10.51
N GLY A 89 4.87 4.04 -11.60
CA GLY A 89 5.65 2.89 -12.03
C GLY A 89 5.18 2.26 -13.33
N LYS A 90 5.89 1.19 -13.69
CA LYS A 90 5.63 0.38 -14.87
C LYS A 90 4.71 -0.78 -14.54
N LEU A 91 3.68 -0.97 -15.34
CA LEU A 91 2.82 -2.15 -15.31
C LEU A 91 2.78 -2.80 -16.69
N CYS A 92 2.79 -4.12 -16.75
CA CYS A 92 2.38 -4.80 -17.97
C CYS A 92 0.87 -4.67 -18.12
N VAL A 93 0.39 -4.41 -19.33
CA VAL A 93 -1.03 -4.31 -19.65
C VAL A 93 -1.35 -5.28 -20.77
N TRP A 94 -2.29 -6.17 -20.51
CA TRP A 94 -2.89 -7.09 -21.48
C TRP A 94 -4.31 -6.60 -21.79
N THR A 95 -4.55 -6.15 -23.01
CA THR A 95 -5.88 -5.72 -23.49
C THR A 95 -6.56 -6.89 -24.20
N PHE A 96 -7.72 -7.30 -23.70
CA PHE A 96 -8.48 -8.40 -24.27
C PHE A 96 -9.30 -7.94 -25.48
N THR A 97 -9.43 -8.81 -26.48
CA THR A 97 -10.26 -8.54 -27.67
C THR A 97 -11.74 -8.57 -27.33
N ASP A 98 -12.18 -9.62 -26.61
CA ASP A 98 -13.61 -9.94 -26.45
C ASP A 98 -14.21 -9.48 -25.12
N LEU A 99 -13.36 -9.15 -24.13
CA LEU A 99 -13.80 -8.73 -22.79
C LEU A 99 -13.96 -7.21 -22.63
N HIS A 100 -13.71 -6.46 -23.72
CA HIS A 100 -13.74 -4.99 -23.76
C HIS A 100 -13.05 -4.33 -22.55
N GLY A 101 -11.89 -4.88 -22.17
CA GLY A 101 -11.21 -4.56 -20.93
C GLY A 101 -9.74 -5.00 -20.92
N SER A 102 -9.10 -4.92 -19.76
CA SER A 102 -7.68 -5.23 -19.58
C SER A 102 -7.36 -5.87 -18.24
N ALA A 103 -6.31 -6.67 -18.24
CA ALA A 103 -5.55 -7.00 -17.04
C ALA A 103 -4.27 -6.17 -17.02
N SER A 104 -3.80 -5.78 -15.85
CA SER A 104 -2.49 -5.15 -15.69
C SER A 104 -1.81 -5.61 -14.42
N ALA A 105 -0.49 -5.75 -14.45
CA ALA A 105 0.27 -6.21 -13.30
C ALA A 105 1.73 -5.72 -13.28
N GLY A 106 2.33 -5.69 -12.10
CA GLY A 106 3.73 -5.31 -11.93
C GLY A 106 4.10 -5.03 -10.47
N ILE A 107 5.27 -4.45 -10.26
CA ILE A 107 5.81 -4.08 -8.94
C ILE A 107 5.92 -2.55 -8.89
N PRO A 108 4.93 -1.84 -8.35
CA PRO A 108 4.95 -0.38 -8.33
C PRO A 108 6.01 0.13 -7.35
N PRO A 109 6.96 1.00 -7.75
CA PRO A 109 7.98 1.57 -6.88
C PRO A 109 7.40 2.54 -5.83
N THR A 110 6.16 2.97 -6.00
CA THR A 110 5.45 3.81 -5.02
C THR A 110 4.99 3.03 -3.78
N GLN A 111 5.03 1.69 -3.80
CA GLN A 111 4.68 0.82 -2.68
C GLN A 111 5.92 0.34 -1.90
N ASN A 112 6.72 1.27 -1.38
CA ASN A 112 7.92 0.96 -0.57
C ASN A 112 7.62 0.33 0.82
N SER A 113 6.35 0.07 1.10
CA SER A 113 5.86 -0.60 2.31
C SER A 113 5.22 -1.96 2.01
N GLY A 114 5.38 -2.47 0.78
CA GLY A 114 4.68 -3.66 0.30
C GLY A 114 3.19 -3.62 0.59
N ILE A 115 2.62 -4.76 0.99
CA ILE A 115 1.21 -4.81 1.38
C ILE A 115 0.94 -4.14 2.74
N ASN A 116 1.96 -3.85 3.57
CA ASN A 116 1.75 -3.13 4.84
C ASN A 116 1.15 -1.74 4.60
N GLY A 117 1.47 -1.11 3.48
CA GLY A 117 0.85 0.16 3.08
C GLY A 117 -0.68 0.05 2.95
N LEU A 118 -1.18 -1.07 2.42
CA LEU A 118 -2.63 -1.31 2.32
C LEU A 118 -3.28 -1.53 3.68
N TYR A 119 -2.60 -2.18 4.63
CA TYR A 119 -3.10 -2.34 5.99
C TYR A 119 -3.16 -0.99 6.73
N LEU A 120 -2.14 -0.14 6.55
CA LEU A 120 -2.13 1.22 7.10
C LEU A 120 -3.23 2.09 6.49
N ASP A 121 -3.44 1.99 5.18
CA ASP A 121 -4.51 2.72 4.49
C ASP A 121 -5.90 2.24 4.91
N HIS A 122 -6.07 0.94 5.16
CA HIS A 122 -7.29 0.40 5.73
C HIS A 122 -7.55 0.97 7.13
N GLN A 123 -6.52 0.99 8.01
CA GLN A 123 -6.63 1.55 9.35
C GLN A 123 -7.00 3.04 9.33
N LYS A 124 -6.52 3.78 8.33
CA LYS A 124 -6.81 5.22 8.13
C LYS A 124 -8.17 5.47 7.43
N GLY A 125 -8.86 4.42 6.97
CA GLY A 125 -10.14 4.55 6.26
C GLY A 125 -10.01 5.01 4.80
N TYR A 126 -8.85 4.86 4.17
CA TYR A 126 -8.61 5.25 2.76
C TYR A 126 -9.01 4.18 1.74
N LEU A 127 -9.32 2.97 2.21
CA LEU A 127 -9.80 1.88 1.36
C LEU A 127 -11.30 1.69 1.54
N THR A 128 -12.03 1.62 0.44
CA THR A 128 -13.47 1.32 0.42
C THR A 128 -13.76 -0.16 0.57
N SER A 129 -12.80 -1.01 0.15
CA SER A 129 -12.80 -2.45 0.37
C SER A 129 -11.39 -2.93 0.73
N PHE A 130 -11.32 -3.88 1.66
CA PHE A 130 -10.09 -4.50 2.10
C PHE A 130 -10.39 -5.91 2.62
N GLN A 131 -9.81 -6.92 1.97
CA GLN A 131 -10.06 -8.32 2.26
C GLN A 131 -8.74 -9.09 2.20
N PRO A 132 -8.10 -9.38 3.34
CA PRO A 132 -7.03 -10.36 3.40
C PRO A 132 -7.50 -11.70 2.85
N HIS A 133 -6.65 -12.35 2.07
CA HIS A 133 -6.97 -13.59 1.37
C HIS A 133 -5.98 -14.70 1.76
N ALA A 134 -6.32 -15.94 1.39
CA ALA A 134 -5.41 -17.06 1.54
C ALA A 134 -4.08 -16.76 0.82
N PRO A 135 -2.93 -17.18 1.39
CA PRO A 135 -1.64 -16.95 0.75
C PRO A 135 -1.55 -17.62 -0.62
N ILE A 136 -1.01 -16.90 -1.61
CA ILE A 136 -0.61 -17.49 -2.89
C ILE A 136 0.82 -17.98 -2.69
N ASP A 137 1.05 -19.29 -2.81
CA ASP A 137 2.39 -19.86 -2.72
C ASP A 137 3.15 -19.55 -1.42
N GLY A 138 2.41 -19.28 -0.33
CA GLY A 138 2.93 -18.88 0.97
C GLY A 138 3.17 -17.37 1.13
N TYR A 139 2.88 -16.56 0.12
CA TYR A 139 2.98 -15.11 0.16
C TYR A 139 1.64 -14.48 0.56
N PRO A 140 1.62 -13.51 1.48
CA PRO A 140 0.38 -12.89 1.95
C PRO A 140 -0.30 -12.09 0.85
N VAL A 141 -1.64 -12.16 0.81
CA VAL A 141 -2.46 -11.58 -0.26
C VAL A 141 -3.58 -10.73 0.30
N VAL A 142 -3.88 -9.63 -0.37
CA VAL A 142 -5.01 -8.76 -0.05
C VAL A 142 -5.74 -8.35 -1.34
N PHE A 143 -7.06 -8.49 -1.34
CA PHE A 143 -7.93 -7.78 -2.26
C PHE A 143 -8.31 -6.43 -1.69
N TYR A 144 -8.33 -5.40 -2.54
CA TYR A 144 -8.60 -4.04 -2.08
C TYR A 144 -9.23 -3.15 -3.14
N ALA A 145 -9.83 -2.06 -2.69
CA ALA A 145 -10.28 -0.98 -3.55
C ALA A 145 -10.17 0.38 -2.85
N ARG A 146 -10.00 1.44 -3.64
CA ARG A 146 -10.02 2.85 -3.22
C ARG A 146 -11.23 3.58 -3.81
N GLY A 147 -12.31 2.84 -4.02
CA GLY A 147 -13.44 3.18 -4.87
C GLY A 147 -13.37 2.47 -6.22
N GLY A 148 -14.46 2.57 -6.98
CA GLY A 148 -14.56 1.99 -8.33
C GLY A 148 -14.88 0.50 -8.33
N GLU A 149 -15.35 -0.06 -7.22
CA GLU A 149 -15.92 -1.40 -7.18
C GLU A 149 -17.08 -1.51 -8.17
N ALA A 150 -16.99 -2.46 -9.06
CA ALA A 150 -18.00 -2.78 -10.04
C ALA A 150 -17.80 -4.23 -10.50
N THR A 151 -18.84 -4.82 -11.09
CA THR A 151 -18.68 -6.08 -11.83
C THR A 151 -17.55 -5.94 -12.85
N GLY A 152 -16.73 -6.98 -12.99
CA GLY A 152 -15.55 -6.97 -13.86
C GLY A 152 -14.32 -6.26 -13.29
N ASN A 153 -14.40 -5.61 -12.12
CA ASN A 153 -13.24 -4.98 -11.49
C ASN A 153 -12.65 -5.84 -10.36
N CYS A 154 -11.33 -5.93 -10.28
CA CYS A 154 -10.64 -6.51 -9.12
C CYS A 154 -9.23 -5.94 -8.97
N ASN A 155 -8.83 -5.59 -7.75
CA ASN A 155 -7.42 -5.31 -7.43
C ASN A 155 -6.94 -6.28 -6.36
N LEU A 156 -5.77 -6.86 -6.61
CA LEU A 156 -5.10 -7.81 -5.75
C LEU A 156 -3.66 -7.36 -5.57
N ALA A 157 -3.14 -7.47 -4.35
CA ALA A 157 -1.73 -7.29 -4.04
C ALA A 157 -1.19 -8.51 -3.31
N VAL A 158 -0.03 -8.99 -3.73
CA VAL A 158 0.74 -10.05 -3.08
C VAL A 158 1.99 -9.44 -2.49
N GLY A 159 2.21 -9.61 -1.19
CA GLY A 159 3.44 -9.19 -0.53
C GLY A 159 4.58 -10.12 -0.91
N ILE A 160 5.50 -9.68 -1.77
CA ILE A 160 6.66 -10.46 -2.22
C ILE A 160 7.91 -10.20 -1.36
N ARG A 161 7.90 -9.08 -0.62
CA ARG A 161 8.82 -8.72 0.45
C ARG A 161 8.08 -7.78 1.41
N ASP A 162 8.58 -7.59 2.64
CA ASP A 162 7.91 -6.71 3.62
C ASP A 162 7.76 -5.26 3.12
N ASP A 163 8.60 -4.83 2.18
CA ASP A 163 8.64 -3.51 1.53
C ASP A 163 8.19 -3.54 0.05
N LEU A 164 7.84 -4.70 -0.54
CA LEU A 164 7.42 -4.81 -1.94
C LEU A 164 6.18 -5.67 -2.14
N ALA A 165 5.31 -5.20 -3.04
CA ALA A 165 4.13 -5.93 -3.46
C ALA A 165 4.09 -6.09 -4.99
N TYR A 166 3.67 -7.28 -5.43
CA TYR A 166 3.22 -7.50 -6.80
C TYR A 166 1.72 -7.22 -6.87
N VAL A 167 1.31 -6.33 -7.77
CA VAL A 167 -0.07 -5.87 -7.89
C VAL A 167 -0.66 -6.39 -9.19
N VAL A 168 -1.93 -6.79 -9.14
CA VAL A 168 -2.74 -7.16 -10.29
C VAL A 168 -4.04 -6.36 -10.26
N ILE A 169 -4.37 -5.73 -11.39
CA ILE A 169 -5.58 -4.92 -11.59
C ILE A 169 -6.32 -5.47 -12.80
N ILE A 170 -7.57 -5.87 -12.60
CA ILE A 170 -8.47 -6.39 -13.62
C ILE A 170 -9.60 -5.39 -13.83
N LEU A 171 -9.82 -4.97 -15.06
CA LEU A 171 -10.95 -4.16 -15.49
C LEU A 171 -11.58 -4.81 -16.72
N LEU A 172 -12.70 -5.52 -16.54
CA LEU A 172 -13.47 -6.15 -17.61
C LEU A 172 -14.81 -5.45 -17.78
N ARG A 173 -15.36 -5.47 -18.99
CA ARG A 173 -16.65 -4.82 -19.32
C ARG A 173 -17.64 -5.74 -20.01
N SER A 174 -17.22 -6.95 -20.34
CA SER A 174 -18.06 -7.96 -20.99
C SER A 174 -17.48 -9.36 -20.81
N GLY A 175 -18.29 -10.35 -21.17
CA GLY A 175 -17.88 -11.74 -21.28
C GLY A 175 -17.97 -12.54 -19.97
N PRO A 176 -17.84 -13.87 -20.03
CA PRO A 176 -18.03 -14.74 -18.86
C PRO A 176 -17.03 -14.45 -17.73
N ALA A 177 -15.83 -13.99 -18.09
CA ALA A 177 -14.77 -13.57 -17.17
C ALA A 177 -15.16 -12.38 -16.29
N GLU A 178 -16.10 -11.53 -16.73
CA GLU A 178 -16.56 -10.35 -15.98
C GLU A 178 -17.23 -10.72 -14.64
N SER A 179 -17.81 -11.92 -14.55
CA SER A 179 -18.44 -12.43 -13.34
C SER A 179 -17.44 -12.87 -12.26
N ASN A 180 -16.17 -13.13 -12.63
CA ASN A 180 -15.12 -13.53 -11.71
C ASN A 180 -13.75 -12.90 -12.08
N PRO A 181 -13.64 -11.56 -12.00
CA PRO A 181 -12.40 -10.86 -12.32
C PRO A 181 -11.28 -11.20 -11.32
N CYS A 182 -11.63 -11.43 -10.05
CA CYS A 182 -10.65 -11.78 -9.02
C CYS A 182 -10.04 -13.16 -9.21
N GLY A 183 -10.78 -14.14 -9.71
CA GLY A 183 -10.21 -15.45 -10.08
C GLY A 183 -9.19 -15.35 -11.23
N ILE A 184 -9.31 -14.36 -12.11
CA ILE A 184 -8.27 -14.08 -13.12
C ILE A 184 -7.07 -13.38 -12.46
N ALA A 185 -7.31 -12.41 -11.57
CA ALA A 185 -6.26 -11.72 -10.84
C ALA A 185 -5.39 -12.69 -10.03
N GLU A 186 -6.00 -13.62 -9.30
CA GLU A 186 -5.31 -14.67 -8.55
C GLU A 186 -4.43 -15.52 -9.45
N LYS A 187 -4.96 -16.02 -10.57
CA LYS A 187 -4.20 -16.89 -11.48
C LYS A 187 -3.01 -16.15 -12.11
N ILE A 188 -3.18 -14.89 -12.50
CA ILE A 188 -2.07 -14.06 -12.99
C ILE A 188 -1.02 -13.88 -11.90
N ALA A 189 -1.45 -13.60 -10.66
CA ALA A 189 -0.52 -13.48 -9.53
C ALA A 189 0.20 -14.79 -9.25
N THR A 190 -0.49 -15.94 -9.20
CA THR A 190 0.13 -17.26 -9.03
C THR A 190 1.21 -17.51 -10.07
N THR A 191 0.89 -17.35 -11.36
CA THR A 191 1.89 -17.54 -12.44
C THR A 191 3.10 -16.61 -12.27
N ALA A 192 2.87 -15.35 -11.90
CA ALA A 192 3.96 -14.40 -11.69
C ALA A 192 4.85 -14.81 -10.50
N ILE A 193 4.24 -15.16 -9.36
CA ILE A 193 4.96 -15.57 -8.16
C ILE A 193 5.76 -16.85 -8.41
N GLU A 194 5.16 -17.86 -9.04
CA GLU A 194 5.85 -19.10 -9.43
C GLU A 194 7.06 -18.83 -10.33
N HIS A 195 6.90 -17.96 -11.33
CA HIS A 195 7.99 -17.61 -12.24
C HIS A 195 9.11 -16.84 -11.53
N MET A 196 8.78 -15.83 -10.72
CA MET A 196 9.77 -15.04 -9.98
C MET A 196 10.52 -15.86 -8.93
N LYS A 197 9.89 -16.85 -8.30
CA LYS A 197 10.55 -17.77 -7.35
C LYS A 197 11.56 -18.71 -8.03
N GLY A 198 11.35 -19.03 -9.30
CA GLY A 198 12.15 -20.00 -10.04
C GLY A 198 13.39 -19.41 -10.71
N LYS A 199 13.68 -18.14 -10.47
CA LYS A 199 14.77 -17.36 -11.08
C LYS A 199 15.71 -16.88 -9.99
#